data_AF-U6RNP7-F1
#
_entry.id   AF-U6RNP7-F1
#
_cell.length_a   1.000
_cell.length_b   1.000
_cell.length_c   1.000
_cell.angle_alpha   90.00
_cell.angle_beta   90.00
_cell.angle_gamma   90.00
#
_symmetry.space_group_name_H-M   'P 1'
#
loop_
_entity.id
_entity.type
_entity.pdbx_description
1 polymer ?
#
loop_
_entity_poly.entity_id
_entity_poly.type
_entity_poly.pdbx_seq_one_letter_code
_entity_poly.pdbx_strand_id
1 'polypeptide(L)'
;MKTEHFRQPLSLMRFLAVILITNSHIGPLYPPHLQFLSTGGALGNSLFFFCSGFALYLSNRDTGFAPWAIRRFTRIYPSLWIFMTVCFLGGIQSFRLPDIIIPTFWFLQAIFVFYVFFFYSIKFFERQLWKVCAAFIFPLLVTYFYVPHHEWIIENTEHNHFLHWYFYYIIMLFGAIAAQRRTNTESPSSIARPLSAVLLIVTVYYSLKIYILHSASPIYDVQLCIPILLTLFSIYMFRLFERLSNIGTKKTAAIVNYIASLTLDIYIVQFVIMGYFTRYTFPFGYFGSIAAILLAAGILNYISKYATSFLRNSLSKLII
;
A
#
# COMPACT_ATOMS: atom_id res chain seq x y z
N MET A 1 -11.54 -9.36 21.78
CA MET A 1 -12.88 -8.96 21.28
C MET A 1 -12.89 -7.69 20.43
N LYS A 2 -12.28 -6.55 20.82
CA LYS A 2 -12.28 -5.32 19.99
C LYS A 2 -11.51 -5.39 18.64
N THR A 3 -10.62 -6.36 18.47
CA THR A 3 -9.77 -6.51 17.27
C THR A 3 -10.43 -7.25 16.11
N GLU A 4 -11.46 -8.07 16.35
CA GLU A 4 -12.11 -8.85 15.27
C GLU A 4 -13.08 -8.01 14.43
N HIS A 5 -13.71 -7.00 15.04
CA HIS A 5 -14.70 -6.15 14.39
C HIS A 5 -14.14 -5.32 13.21
N PHE A 6 -12.82 -5.02 13.22
CA PHE A 6 -12.18 -4.21 12.16
C PHE A 6 -11.42 -5.06 11.14
N ARG A 7 -11.41 -6.39 11.31
CA ARG A 7 -10.67 -7.26 10.42
C ARG A 7 -11.25 -7.22 9.01
N GLN A 8 -12.58 -7.23 8.88
CA GLN A 8 -13.24 -7.26 7.56
C GLN A 8 -13.08 -5.95 6.77
N PRO A 9 -13.34 -4.74 7.32
CA PRO A 9 -13.13 -3.49 6.57
C PRO A 9 -11.68 -3.32 6.10
N LEU A 10 -10.70 -3.63 6.96
CA LEU A 10 -9.28 -3.53 6.62
C LEU A 10 -8.87 -4.57 5.57
N SER A 11 -9.44 -5.78 5.61
CA SER A 11 -9.23 -6.79 4.57
C SER A 11 -9.81 -6.35 3.22
N LEU A 12 -11.01 -5.75 3.20
CA LEU A 12 -11.60 -5.18 1.99
C LEU A 12 -10.74 -4.06 1.40
N MET A 13 -10.24 -3.15 2.24
CA MET A 13 -9.31 -2.12 1.80
C MET A 13 -8.03 -2.69 1.21
N ARG A 14 -7.38 -3.67 1.86
CA ARG A 14 -6.16 -4.31 1.34
C ARG A 14 -6.42 -5.09 0.05
N PHE A 15 -7.56 -5.77 -0.03
CA PHE A 15 -8.01 -6.46 -1.22
C PHE A 15 -8.17 -5.51 -2.42
N LEU A 16 -8.85 -4.37 -2.23
CA LEU A 16 -8.95 -3.37 -3.28
C LEU A 16 -7.59 -2.74 -3.59
N ALA A 17 -6.78 -2.46 -2.57
CA ALA A 17 -5.43 -1.90 -2.74
C ALA A 17 -4.57 -2.77 -3.66
N VAL A 18 -4.53 -4.09 -3.42
CA VAL A 18 -3.72 -5.00 -4.23
C VAL A 18 -4.23 -5.13 -5.66
N ILE A 19 -5.54 -5.09 -5.89
CA ILE A 19 -6.11 -5.07 -7.24
C ILE A 19 -5.64 -3.82 -7.98
N LEU A 20 -5.80 -2.65 -7.36
CA LEU A 20 -5.44 -1.37 -7.99
C LEU A 20 -3.93 -1.24 -8.26
N ILE A 21 -3.09 -1.67 -7.31
CA ILE A 21 -1.63 -1.66 -7.46
C ILE A 21 -1.22 -2.63 -8.58
N THR A 22 -1.68 -3.88 -8.54
CA THR A 22 -1.34 -4.88 -9.56
C THR A 22 -1.80 -4.41 -10.95
N ASN A 23 -3.02 -3.89 -11.06
CA ASN A 23 -3.56 -3.38 -12.33
C ASN A 23 -2.70 -2.25 -12.91
N SER A 24 -2.19 -1.35 -12.07
CA SER A 24 -1.33 -0.25 -12.52
C SER A 24 0.03 -0.69 -13.06
N HIS A 25 0.51 -1.88 -12.69
CA HIS A 25 1.77 -2.44 -13.18
C HIS A 25 1.60 -3.39 -14.37
N ILE A 26 0.38 -3.84 -14.64
CA ILE A 26 0.07 -4.77 -15.74
C ILE A 26 0.06 -4.08 -17.12
N GLY A 27 0.25 -2.75 -17.18
CA GLY A 27 0.29 -1.94 -18.40
C GLY A 27 0.95 -2.56 -19.63
N PRO A 28 2.17 -3.11 -19.52
CA PRO A 28 2.85 -3.75 -20.65
C PRO A 28 2.11 -4.97 -21.24
N LEU A 29 1.17 -5.56 -20.50
CA LEU A 29 0.35 -6.71 -20.93
C LEU A 29 -1.01 -6.30 -21.51
N TYR A 30 -1.38 -5.02 -21.42
CA TYR A 30 -2.53 -4.49 -22.14
C TYR A 30 -2.17 -4.25 -23.61
N PRO A 31 -3.11 -4.48 -24.55
CA PRO A 31 -3.01 -3.94 -25.89
C PRO A 31 -2.77 -2.41 -25.85
N PRO A 32 -2.01 -1.82 -26.79
CA PRO A 32 -1.70 -0.39 -26.77
C PRO A 32 -2.92 0.52 -26.60
N HIS A 33 -4.03 0.18 -27.25
CA HIS A 33 -5.28 0.93 -27.18
C HIS A 33 -6.02 0.78 -25.82
N LEU A 34 -5.63 -0.15 -24.95
CA LEU A 34 -6.20 -0.38 -23.61
C LEU A 34 -5.25 -0.02 -22.47
N GLN A 35 -4.02 0.44 -22.75
CA GLN A 35 -3.03 0.76 -21.69
C GLN A 35 -3.52 1.84 -20.73
N PHE A 36 -4.44 2.71 -21.15
CA PHE A 36 -5.08 3.70 -20.27
C PHE A 36 -5.85 3.07 -19.08
N LEU A 37 -6.23 1.78 -19.18
CA LEU A 37 -6.83 1.01 -18.09
C LEU A 37 -5.82 0.61 -17.01
N SER A 38 -4.51 0.68 -17.31
CA SER A 38 -3.42 0.43 -16.36
C SER A 38 -3.25 1.60 -15.40
N THR A 39 -4.18 1.70 -14.45
CA THR A 39 -4.23 2.80 -13.50
C THR A 39 -4.64 2.32 -12.11
N GLY A 40 -4.69 3.24 -11.15
CA GLY A 40 -5.10 2.97 -9.78
C GLY A 40 -3.97 2.78 -8.79
N GLY A 41 -2.70 2.75 -9.23
CA GLY A 41 -1.55 2.51 -8.35
C GLY A 41 -1.49 3.45 -7.15
N ALA A 42 -1.65 4.76 -7.38
CA ALA A 42 -1.62 5.74 -6.29
C ALA A 42 -2.82 5.64 -5.34
N LEU A 43 -4.02 5.37 -5.86
CA LEU A 43 -5.22 5.08 -5.08
C LEU A 43 -5.00 3.81 -4.23
N GLY A 44 -4.49 2.73 -4.82
CA GLY A 44 -4.20 1.50 -4.10
C GLY A 44 -3.14 1.66 -3.01
N ASN A 45 -2.04 2.37 -3.31
CA ASN A 45 -1.02 2.70 -2.31
C ASN A 45 -1.60 3.51 -1.15
N SER A 46 -2.48 4.50 -1.43
CA SER A 46 -3.13 5.29 -0.38
C SER A 46 -3.96 4.41 0.58
N LEU A 47 -4.74 3.46 0.05
CA LEU A 47 -5.51 2.50 0.84
C LEU A 47 -4.60 1.60 1.68
N PHE A 48 -3.49 1.14 1.10
CA PHE A 48 -2.53 0.28 1.78
C PHE A 48 -1.86 1.01 2.95
N PHE A 49 -1.36 2.22 2.74
CA PHE A 49 -0.69 2.99 3.79
C PHE A 49 -1.65 3.39 4.90
N PHE A 50 -2.88 3.79 4.55
CA PHE A 50 -3.95 4.04 5.53
C PHE A 50 -4.22 2.79 6.39
N CYS A 51 -4.42 1.63 5.75
CA CYS A 51 -4.61 0.35 6.43
C CYS A 51 -3.44 -0.03 7.34
N SER A 52 -2.22 0.25 6.91
CA SER A 52 -1.01 -0.03 7.67
C SER A 52 -0.96 0.81 8.94
N GLY A 53 -1.20 2.12 8.84
CA GLY A 53 -1.24 2.99 10.01
C GLY A 53 -2.36 2.64 10.99
N PHE A 54 -3.55 2.30 10.48
CA PHE A 54 -4.67 1.83 11.29
C PHE A 54 -4.30 0.55 12.07
N ALA A 55 -3.76 -0.46 11.37
CA ALA A 55 -3.40 -1.73 11.98
C ALA A 55 -2.21 -1.62 12.95
N LEU A 56 -1.23 -0.75 12.66
CA LEU A 56 -0.08 -0.52 13.54
C LEU A 56 -0.48 0.21 14.81
N TYR A 57 -1.39 1.17 14.72
CA TYR A 57 -1.98 1.80 15.89
C TYR A 57 -2.66 0.73 16.77
N LEU A 58 -3.45 -0.19 16.22
CA LEU A 58 -4.07 -1.24 17.04
C LEU A 58 -3.10 -2.33 17.55
N SER A 59 -1.85 -2.35 17.10
CA SER A 59 -0.89 -3.39 17.47
C SER A 59 -0.21 -3.13 18.81
N ASN A 60 0.24 -4.20 19.50
CA ASN A 60 0.88 -4.10 20.83
C ASN A 60 2.11 -3.16 20.80
N ARG A 61 2.00 -2.03 21.51
CA ARG A 61 2.96 -0.91 21.53
C ARG A 61 3.80 -0.85 22.80
N ASP A 62 3.42 -1.61 23.82
CA ASP A 62 4.02 -1.52 25.16
C ASP A 62 5.39 -2.20 25.22
N THR A 63 5.88 -2.72 24.08
CA THR A 63 7.23 -3.26 23.94
C THR A 63 8.20 -2.18 23.46
N GLY A 64 9.47 -2.26 23.85
CA GLY A 64 10.55 -1.43 23.29
C GLY A 64 10.63 -1.48 21.76
N PHE A 65 11.33 -0.49 21.16
CA PHE A 65 11.44 -0.34 19.71
C PHE A 65 11.98 -1.60 19.03
N ALA A 66 13.08 -2.18 19.53
CA ALA A 66 13.72 -3.34 18.89
C ALA A 66 12.78 -4.56 18.78
N PRO A 67 12.13 -5.05 19.86
CA PRO A 67 11.12 -6.10 19.74
C PRO A 67 9.97 -5.76 18.79
N TRP A 68 9.54 -4.49 18.76
CA TRP A 68 8.48 -4.04 17.86
C TRP A 68 8.92 -4.11 16.40
N ALA A 69 10.10 -3.56 16.08
CA ALA A 69 10.67 -3.49 14.74
C ALA A 69 10.98 -4.89 14.19
N ILE A 70 11.58 -5.75 15.01
CA ILE A 70 11.90 -7.14 14.65
C ILE A 70 10.65 -7.87 14.16
N ARG A 71 9.51 -7.77 14.88
CA ARG A 71 8.24 -8.41 14.46
C ARG A 71 7.76 -7.95 13.07
N ARG A 72 8.15 -6.77 12.62
CA ARG A 72 7.72 -6.21 11.33
C ARG A 72 8.68 -6.59 10.22
N PHE A 73 9.97 -6.55 10.50
CA PHE A 73 10.99 -7.03 9.58
C PHE A 73 10.86 -8.54 9.34
N THR A 74 10.65 -9.35 10.38
CA THR A 74 10.44 -10.81 10.23
C THR A 74 9.15 -11.15 9.49
N ARG A 75 8.23 -10.21 9.28
CA ARG A 75 7.05 -10.42 8.44
C ARG A 75 7.35 -10.20 6.94
N ILE A 76 8.35 -9.40 6.62
CA ILE A 76 8.63 -8.96 5.24
C ILE A 76 9.81 -9.72 4.65
N TYR A 77 10.93 -9.80 5.38
CA TYR A 77 12.17 -10.38 4.85
C TYR A 77 12.08 -11.85 4.45
N PRO A 78 11.35 -12.74 5.15
CA PRO A 78 11.30 -14.14 4.75
C PRO A 78 10.75 -14.33 3.33
N SER A 79 9.63 -13.68 2.99
CA SER A 79 9.09 -13.73 1.62
C SER A 79 10.07 -13.12 0.61
N LEU A 80 10.70 -11.99 0.94
CA LEU A 80 11.67 -11.35 0.05
C LEU A 80 12.88 -12.24 -0.23
N TRP A 81 13.51 -12.80 0.81
CA TRP A 81 14.71 -13.63 0.68
C TRP A 81 14.43 -14.95 -0.04
N ILE A 82 13.30 -15.60 0.24
CA ILE A 82 12.89 -16.81 -0.48
C ILE A 82 12.73 -16.49 -1.97
N PHE A 83 12.02 -15.41 -2.30
CA PHE A 83 11.81 -15.00 -3.69
C PHE A 83 13.13 -14.67 -4.40
N MET A 84 13.99 -13.85 -3.78
CA MET A 84 15.30 -13.50 -4.35
C MET A 84 16.17 -14.74 -4.58
N THR A 85 16.16 -15.69 -3.65
CA THR A 85 16.91 -16.94 -3.77
C THR A 85 16.41 -17.78 -4.94
N VAL A 86 15.08 -17.92 -5.09
CA VAL A 86 14.47 -18.66 -6.22
C VAL A 86 14.83 -17.99 -7.56
N CYS A 87 14.73 -16.67 -7.65
CA CYS A 87 15.08 -15.93 -8.86
C CYS A 87 16.58 -16.05 -9.21
N PHE A 88 17.45 -16.04 -8.20
CA PHE A 88 18.89 -16.20 -8.38
C PHE A 88 19.26 -17.61 -8.85
N LEU A 89 18.78 -18.65 -8.14
CA LEU A 89 19.05 -20.05 -8.49
C LEU A 89 18.43 -20.45 -9.83
N GLY A 90 17.27 -19.87 -10.18
CA GLY A 90 16.61 -20.08 -11.47
C GLY A 90 17.23 -19.30 -12.63
N GLY A 91 18.26 -18.49 -12.40
CA GLY A 91 18.88 -17.64 -13.43
C GLY A 91 17.94 -16.58 -14.02
N ILE A 92 16.88 -16.21 -13.29
CA ILE A 92 15.83 -15.27 -13.76
C ILE A 92 16.26 -13.82 -13.55
N GLN A 93 16.82 -13.52 -12.39
CA GLN A 93 17.25 -12.18 -12.02
C GLN A 93 18.43 -12.25 -11.04
N SER A 94 19.45 -11.41 -11.28
CA SER A 94 20.53 -11.17 -10.34
C SER A 94 20.18 -10.00 -9.42
N PHE A 95 20.60 -10.10 -8.16
CA PHE A 95 20.42 -9.06 -7.16
C PHE A 95 21.79 -8.63 -6.64
N ARG A 96 21.94 -7.33 -6.34
CA ARG A 96 23.14 -6.83 -5.70
C ARG A 96 23.09 -7.22 -4.22
N LEU A 97 24.25 -7.42 -3.59
CA LEU A 97 24.31 -7.72 -2.15
C LEU A 97 23.55 -6.71 -1.27
N PRO A 98 23.58 -5.38 -1.53
CA PRO A 98 22.77 -4.43 -0.78
C PRO A 98 21.26 -4.68 -0.88
N ASP A 99 20.78 -5.27 -1.97
CA ASP A 99 19.34 -5.48 -2.23
C ASP A 99 18.71 -6.51 -1.26
N ILE A 100 19.55 -7.32 -0.61
CA ILE A 100 19.14 -8.29 0.42
C ILE A 100 18.67 -7.58 1.69
N ILE A 101 19.22 -6.40 1.97
CA ILE A 101 18.94 -5.59 3.16
C ILE A 101 18.04 -4.41 2.80
N ILE A 102 18.37 -3.69 1.72
CA ILE A 102 17.63 -2.54 1.24
C ILE A 102 17.05 -2.92 -0.14
N PRO A 103 15.81 -3.44 -0.19
CA PRO A 103 15.23 -3.89 -1.45
C PRO A 103 15.17 -2.75 -2.46
N THR A 104 15.36 -3.05 -3.74
CA THR A 104 15.27 -2.07 -4.84
C THR A 104 13.87 -1.48 -5.01
N PHE A 105 12.85 -2.16 -4.51
CA PHE A 105 11.47 -1.72 -4.60
C PHE A 105 11.18 -0.53 -3.68
N TRP A 106 10.88 0.64 -4.26
CA TRP A 106 10.62 1.88 -3.52
C TRP A 106 9.59 1.72 -2.40
N PHE A 107 8.54 0.92 -2.62
CA PHE A 107 7.48 0.70 -1.64
C PHE A 107 7.96 -0.03 -0.39
N LEU A 108 8.86 -1.02 -0.57
CA LEU A 108 9.47 -1.73 0.55
C LEU A 108 10.46 -0.83 1.30
N GLN A 109 11.21 0.02 0.60
CA GLN A 109 12.06 1.02 1.24
C GLN A 109 11.22 2.01 2.06
N ALA A 110 10.15 2.54 1.47
CA ALA A 110 9.25 3.49 2.11
C ALA A 110 8.60 2.91 3.36
N ILE A 111 8.07 1.68 3.31
CA ILE A 111 7.39 1.08 4.46
C ILE A 111 8.34 0.84 5.65
N PHE A 112 9.61 0.49 5.40
CA PHE A 112 10.60 0.34 6.46
C PHE A 112 10.89 1.67 7.15
N VAL A 113 11.13 2.72 6.37
CA VAL A 113 11.36 4.07 6.88
C VAL A 113 10.13 4.57 7.64
N PHE A 114 8.93 4.33 7.09
CA PHE A 114 7.68 4.70 7.74
C PHE A 114 7.45 3.96 9.05
N TYR A 115 7.84 2.69 9.18
CA TYR A 115 7.73 1.98 10.45
C TYR A 115 8.57 2.63 11.56
N VAL A 116 9.79 3.05 11.24
CA VAL A 116 10.65 3.77 12.20
C VAL A 116 9.99 5.08 12.63
N PHE A 117 9.61 5.93 11.67
CA PHE A 117 8.95 7.19 11.98
C PHE A 117 7.64 6.97 12.73
N PHE A 118 6.81 6.03 12.29
CA PHE A 118 5.52 5.72 12.89
C PHE A 118 5.67 5.31 14.36
N PHE A 119 6.66 4.48 14.70
CA PHE A 119 6.89 4.09 16.08
C PHE A 119 7.12 5.31 16.99
N TYR A 120 8.00 6.23 16.58
CA TYR A 120 8.29 7.44 17.35
C TYR A 120 7.12 8.43 17.35
N SER A 121 6.42 8.57 16.23
CA SER A 121 5.22 9.41 16.12
C SER A 121 4.13 8.97 17.11
N ILE A 122 3.87 7.67 17.21
CA ILE A 122 2.92 7.16 18.20
C ILE A 122 3.49 7.26 19.62
N LYS A 123 4.76 6.89 19.84
CA LYS A 123 5.38 6.87 21.19
C LYS A 123 5.39 8.25 21.85
N PHE A 124 5.70 9.31 21.09
CA PHE A 124 5.86 10.65 21.66
C PHE A 124 4.68 11.58 21.39
N PHE A 125 3.92 11.36 20.31
CA PHE A 125 2.90 12.30 19.86
C PHE A 125 1.51 11.66 19.68
N GLU A 126 1.20 10.58 20.40
CA GLU A 126 -0.07 9.84 20.27
C GLU A 126 -1.31 10.75 20.27
N ARG A 127 -1.40 11.71 21.19
CA ARG A 127 -2.54 12.65 21.28
C ARG A 127 -2.49 13.79 20.27
N GLN A 128 -1.34 13.97 19.61
CA GLN A 128 -1.03 15.13 18.77
C GLN A 128 -0.54 14.71 17.37
N LEU A 129 -0.99 13.56 16.86
CA LEU A 129 -0.59 13.07 15.54
C LEU A 129 -0.86 14.05 14.39
N TRP A 130 -1.87 14.92 14.54
CA TRP A 130 -2.12 16.00 13.59
C TRP A 130 -0.94 16.99 13.48
N LYS A 131 -0.18 17.22 14.56
CA LYS A 131 1.04 18.04 14.54
C LYS A 131 2.15 17.35 13.76
N VAL A 132 2.24 16.02 13.86
CA VAL A 132 3.18 15.23 13.05
C VAL A 132 2.80 15.33 11.57
N CYS A 133 1.51 15.24 11.23
CA CYS A 133 1.06 15.49 9.85
C CYS A 133 1.50 16.89 9.37
N ALA A 134 1.27 17.93 10.18
CA ALA A 134 1.69 19.30 9.85
C ALA A 134 3.21 19.42 9.66
N ALA A 135 4.01 18.75 10.50
CA ALA A 135 5.46 18.73 10.38
C ALA A 135 5.96 18.09 9.07
N PHE A 136 5.23 17.11 8.52
CA PHE A 136 5.55 16.49 7.23
C PHE A 136 4.97 17.25 6.01
N ILE A 137 4.01 18.16 6.20
CA ILE A 137 3.54 19.06 5.13
C ILE A 137 4.64 20.07 4.75
N PHE A 138 5.39 20.59 5.71
CA PHE A 138 6.46 21.55 5.43
C PHE A 138 7.52 21.01 4.44
N PRO A 139 8.19 19.87 4.67
CA PRO A 139 9.17 19.33 3.72
C PRO A 139 8.52 18.89 2.41
N LEU A 140 7.24 18.46 2.40
CA LEU A 140 6.49 18.21 1.16
C LEU A 140 6.41 19.49 0.32
N LEU A 141 5.98 20.62 0.90
CA LEU A 141 5.85 21.89 0.17
C LEU A 141 7.20 22.43 -0.27
N VAL A 142 8.22 22.38 0.60
CA VAL A 142 9.58 22.81 0.25
C VAL A 142 10.12 22.00 -0.92
N THR A 143 10.00 20.67 -0.86
CA THR A 143 10.45 19.79 -1.95
C THR A 143 9.63 20.02 -3.21
N TYR A 144 8.33 20.27 -3.08
CA TYR A 144 7.46 20.55 -4.22
C TYR A 144 7.93 21.80 -4.95
N PHE A 145 7.94 22.97 -4.29
CA PHE A 145 8.32 24.23 -4.95
C PHE A 145 9.79 24.30 -5.40
N TYR A 146 10.66 23.42 -4.90
CA TYR A 146 12.06 23.33 -5.34
C TYR A 146 12.23 22.54 -6.65
N VAL A 147 11.33 21.59 -6.95
CA VAL A 147 11.49 20.67 -8.09
C VAL A 147 10.64 21.14 -9.28
N PRO A 148 11.21 21.32 -10.48
CA PRO A 148 10.45 21.72 -11.66
C PRO A 148 9.35 20.71 -12.03
N HIS A 149 8.10 21.13 -12.16
CA HIS A 149 6.92 20.24 -12.29
C HIS A 149 6.51 19.83 -13.71
N HIS A 150 7.20 20.32 -14.74
CA HIS A 150 6.68 20.33 -16.10
C HIS A 150 6.60 18.96 -16.78
N GLU A 151 7.35 17.97 -16.26
CA GLU A 151 7.51 16.65 -16.90
C GLU A 151 6.92 15.48 -16.09
N TRP A 152 6.39 15.73 -14.90
CA TRP A 152 5.96 14.65 -13.99
C TRP A 152 4.73 14.99 -13.17
N ILE A 153 4.03 13.92 -12.75
CA ILE A 153 2.94 13.99 -11.77
C ILE A 153 3.51 13.67 -10.38
N ILE A 154 3.03 14.35 -9.34
CA ILE A 154 3.46 14.21 -7.94
C ILE A 154 3.44 12.80 -7.36
N GLU A 155 2.64 11.90 -7.94
CA GLU A 155 2.57 10.50 -7.55
C GLU A 155 3.51 9.59 -8.35
N ASN A 156 4.28 10.13 -9.29
CA ASN A 156 5.25 9.37 -10.07
C ASN A 156 6.35 8.82 -9.14
N THR A 157 6.54 7.50 -9.21
CA THR A 157 7.49 6.75 -8.39
C THR A 157 8.86 6.58 -9.05
N GLU A 158 8.99 6.90 -10.34
CA GLU A 158 10.24 6.78 -11.10
C GLU A 158 11.18 7.97 -10.89
N HIS A 159 10.63 9.11 -10.44
CA HIS A 159 11.42 10.32 -10.19
C HIS A 159 11.89 10.39 -8.74
N ASN A 160 13.18 10.64 -8.54
CA ASN A 160 13.89 10.54 -7.26
C ASN A 160 13.63 11.67 -6.24
N HIS A 161 12.50 12.37 -6.35
CA HIS A 161 12.21 13.52 -5.47
C HIS A 161 11.49 13.14 -4.17
N PHE A 162 11.16 11.86 -3.98
CA PHE A 162 10.54 11.32 -2.76
C PHE A 162 9.24 12.03 -2.32
N LEU A 163 8.61 12.84 -3.18
CA LEU A 163 7.38 13.58 -2.85
C LEU A 163 6.26 12.66 -2.38
N HIS A 164 6.14 11.50 -3.03
CA HIS A 164 5.19 10.47 -2.66
C HIS A 164 5.44 9.87 -1.26
N TRP A 165 6.66 9.90 -0.75
CA TRP A 165 6.94 9.41 0.60
C TRP A 165 6.29 10.29 1.66
N TYR A 166 6.38 11.62 1.53
CA TYR A 166 5.79 12.54 2.50
C TYR A 166 4.28 12.37 2.61
N PHE A 167 3.57 12.39 1.46
CA PHE A 167 2.11 12.30 1.52
C PHE A 167 1.60 10.90 1.84
N TYR A 168 2.30 9.82 1.44
CA TYR A 168 1.90 8.47 1.87
C TYR A 168 2.12 8.25 3.37
N TYR A 169 3.16 8.85 3.95
CA TYR A 169 3.33 8.85 5.40
C TYR A 169 2.21 9.61 6.12
N ILE A 170 1.81 10.78 5.60
CA ILE A 170 0.65 11.52 6.11
C ILE A 170 -0.62 10.66 6.04
N ILE A 171 -0.88 9.98 4.93
CA ILE A 171 -2.03 9.07 4.77
C ILE A 171 -1.97 7.92 5.79
N MET A 172 -0.79 7.37 6.05
CA MET A 172 -0.58 6.37 7.09
C MET A 172 -0.93 6.91 8.49
N LEU A 173 -0.52 8.14 8.82
CA LEU A 173 -0.90 8.79 10.08
C LEU A 173 -2.43 9.01 10.19
N PHE A 174 -3.09 9.36 9.09
CA PHE A 174 -4.57 9.43 9.06
C PHE A 174 -5.23 8.09 9.37
N GLY A 175 -4.64 6.97 8.95
CA GLY A 175 -5.07 5.64 9.36
C GLY A 175 -4.99 5.42 10.87
N ALA A 176 -3.90 5.89 11.51
CA ALA A 176 -3.76 5.84 12.96
C ALA A 176 -4.73 6.77 13.69
N ILE A 177 -4.95 7.99 13.19
CA ILE A 177 -5.94 8.93 13.74
C ILE A 177 -7.35 8.36 13.64
N ALA A 178 -7.68 7.69 12.52
CA ALA A 178 -8.95 7.00 12.37
C ALA A 178 -9.12 5.89 13.42
N ALA A 179 -8.07 5.10 13.68
CA ALA A 179 -8.09 4.08 14.72
C ALA A 179 -8.21 4.69 16.14
N GLN A 180 -7.56 5.82 16.40
CA GLN A 180 -7.65 6.55 17.68
C GLN A 180 -9.06 7.06 17.96
N ARG A 181 -9.73 7.64 16.96
CA ARG A 181 -11.05 8.25 17.12
C ARG A 181 -12.19 7.24 17.21
N ARG A 182 -11.98 5.99 16.80
CA ARG A 182 -13.05 4.98 16.70
C ARG A 182 -13.42 4.29 18.02
N THR A 183 -13.07 4.88 19.16
CA THR A 183 -13.53 4.40 20.47
C THR A 183 -14.93 4.90 20.84
N ASN A 184 -15.48 5.94 20.18
CA ASN A 184 -16.66 6.66 20.69
C ASN A 184 -17.77 7.03 19.68
N THR A 185 -17.77 6.53 18.44
CA THR A 185 -18.79 6.93 17.45
C THR A 185 -19.55 5.75 16.87
N GLU A 186 -20.88 5.75 17.05
CA GLU A 186 -21.80 4.91 16.29
C GLU A 186 -21.70 5.24 14.79
N SER A 187 -21.64 4.23 13.94
CA SER A 187 -21.58 4.44 12.50
C SER A 187 -22.97 4.83 11.98
N PRO A 188 -23.13 5.97 11.28
CA PRO A 188 -24.37 6.28 10.57
C PRO A 188 -24.72 5.16 9.58
N SER A 189 -26.02 4.85 9.43
CA SER A 189 -26.51 3.68 8.66
C SER A 189 -26.39 3.80 7.14
N SER A 190 -26.36 5.00 6.57
CA SER A 190 -26.51 5.18 5.11
C SER A 190 -25.24 4.93 4.31
N ILE A 191 -25.22 3.93 3.42
CA ILE A 191 -24.11 3.65 2.48
C ILE A 191 -23.97 4.75 1.40
N ALA A 192 -25.05 5.48 1.10
CA ALA A 192 -25.10 6.43 -0.01
C ALA A 192 -24.08 7.57 0.11
N ARG A 193 -23.91 8.15 1.31
CA ARG A 193 -22.98 9.28 1.54
C ARG A 193 -21.50 8.94 1.26
N PRO A 194 -20.92 7.87 1.82
CA PRO A 194 -19.52 7.54 1.54
C PRO A 194 -19.35 7.03 0.11
N LEU A 195 -20.34 6.34 -0.46
CA LEU A 195 -20.29 5.94 -1.86
C LEU A 195 -20.27 7.15 -2.80
N SER A 196 -21.16 8.13 -2.62
CA SER A 196 -21.19 9.34 -3.44
C SER A 196 -19.91 10.16 -3.28
N ALA A 197 -19.37 10.26 -2.06
CA ALA A 197 -18.10 10.90 -1.81
C ALA A 197 -16.94 10.19 -2.54
N VAL A 198 -16.87 8.86 -2.47
CA VAL A 198 -15.85 8.07 -3.20
C VAL A 198 -15.96 8.30 -4.70
N LEU A 199 -17.16 8.22 -5.27
CA LEU A 199 -17.38 8.44 -6.70
C LEU A 199 -16.97 9.84 -7.12
N LEU A 200 -17.36 10.87 -6.36
CA LEU A 200 -16.96 12.26 -6.62
C LEU A 200 -15.43 12.42 -6.55
N ILE A 201 -14.78 11.90 -5.52
CA ILE A 201 -13.32 12.00 -5.34
C ILE A 201 -12.59 11.32 -6.50
N VAL A 202 -13.03 10.13 -6.90
CA VAL A 202 -12.43 9.39 -8.03
C VAL A 202 -12.61 10.16 -9.34
N THR A 203 -13.79 10.71 -9.60
CA THR A 203 -14.05 11.55 -10.78
C THR A 203 -13.16 12.79 -10.79
N VAL A 204 -13.08 13.53 -9.67
CA VAL A 204 -12.23 14.73 -9.56
C VAL A 204 -10.76 14.37 -9.72
N TYR A 205 -10.30 13.28 -9.10
CA TYR A 205 -8.92 12.80 -9.20
C TYR A 205 -8.53 12.48 -10.65
N TYR A 206 -9.34 11.71 -11.38
CA TYR A 206 -9.04 11.40 -12.79
C TYR A 206 -9.17 12.62 -13.70
N SER A 207 -10.16 13.49 -13.46
CA SER A 207 -10.31 14.74 -14.22
C SER A 207 -9.09 15.63 -14.05
N LEU A 208 -8.58 15.75 -12.83
CA LEU A 208 -7.37 16.50 -12.51
C LEU A 208 -6.14 15.92 -13.22
N LYS A 209 -5.97 14.60 -13.19
CA LYS A 209 -4.88 13.93 -13.89
C LYS A 209 -4.93 14.16 -15.40
N ILE A 210 -6.12 14.04 -16.00
CA ILE A 210 -6.29 14.30 -17.44
C ILE A 210 -5.95 15.75 -17.76
N TYR A 211 -6.42 16.71 -16.95
CA TYR A 211 -6.09 18.13 -17.10
C TYR A 211 -4.57 18.38 -17.05
N ILE A 212 -3.87 17.84 -16.06
CA ILE A 212 -2.41 18.03 -15.92
C ILE A 212 -1.65 17.42 -17.11
N LEU A 213 -2.06 16.24 -17.58
CA LEU A 213 -1.32 15.50 -18.61
C LEU A 213 -1.61 15.95 -20.04
N HIS A 214 -2.79 16.52 -20.31
CA HIS A 214 -3.25 16.79 -21.69
C HIS A 214 -3.58 18.26 -21.95
N SER A 215 -3.48 19.15 -20.96
CA SER A 215 -3.63 20.59 -21.20
C SER A 215 -2.37 21.16 -21.84
N ALA A 216 -2.52 22.13 -22.75
CA ALA A 216 -1.39 22.82 -23.39
C ALA A 216 -0.61 23.73 -22.41
N SER A 217 -1.29 24.26 -21.39
CA SER A 217 -0.71 25.12 -20.35
C SER A 217 -1.31 24.74 -18.98
N PRO A 218 -0.98 23.56 -18.43
CA PRO A 218 -1.55 23.11 -17.16
C PRO A 218 -1.02 23.97 -16.02
N ILE A 219 -1.90 24.35 -15.10
CA ILE A 219 -1.49 24.97 -13.85
C ILE A 219 -0.91 23.87 -12.95
N TYR A 220 0.40 23.70 -12.93
CA TYR A 220 1.01 22.57 -12.21
C TYR A 220 0.73 22.57 -10.71
N ASP A 221 0.55 23.72 -10.06
CA ASP A 221 0.25 23.83 -8.62
C ASP A 221 -1.01 23.06 -8.17
N VAL A 222 -1.94 22.80 -9.10
CA VAL A 222 -3.12 21.97 -8.82
C VAL A 222 -2.76 20.52 -8.46
N GLN A 223 -1.53 20.07 -8.74
CA GLN A 223 -1.04 18.75 -8.34
C GLN A 223 -1.04 18.55 -6.83
N LEU A 224 -0.93 19.61 -6.02
CA LEU A 224 -1.05 19.53 -4.56
C LEU A 224 -2.44 19.05 -4.10
N CYS A 225 -3.46 19.12 -4.97
CA CYS A 225 -4.76 18.52 -4.71
C CYS A 225 -4.71 16.97 -4.72
N ILE A 226 -3.76 16.35 -5.42
CA ILE A 226 -3.66 14.88 -5.52
C ILE A 226 -3.48 14.24 -4.13
N PRO A 227 -2.46 14.62 -3.31
CA PRO A 227 -2.33 14.14 -1.94
C PRO A 227 -3.60 14.28 -1.08
N ILE A 228 -4.33 15.40 -1.24
CA ILE A 228 -5.57 15.67 -0.51
C ILE A 228 -6.65 14.69 -0.96
N LEU A 229 -6.83 14.52 -2.27
CA LEU A 229 -7.80 13.58 -2.85
C LEU A 229 -7.50 12.13 -2.46
N LEU A 230 -6.23 11.70 -2.47
CA LEU A 230 -5.82 10.36 -2.03
C LEU A 230 -6.12 10.12 -0.53
N THR A 231 -5.91 11.14 0.31
CA THR A 231 -6.23 11.10 1.74
C THR A 231 -7.74 10.99 1.96
N LEU A 232 -8.52 11.84 1.29
CA LEU A 232 -9.99 11.81 1.36
C LEU A 232 -10.54 10.47 0.83
N PHE A 233 -10.02 9.99 -0.29
CA PHE A 233 -10.36 8.69 -0.86
C PHE A 233 -10.16 7.59 0.18
N SER A 234 -9.00 7.55 0.84
CA SER A 234 -8.70 6.55 1.87
C SER A 234 -9.69 6.59 3.05
N ILE A 235 -10.03 7.79 3.53
CA ILE A 235 -10.96 7.99 4.65
C ILE A 235 -12.39 7.56 4.26
N TYR A 236 -12.88 7.99 3.11
CA TYR A 236 -14.25 7.66 2.67
C TYR A 236 -14.39 6.20 2.23
N MET A 237 -13.35 5.61 1.64
CA MET A 237 -13.29 4.17 1.36
C MET A 237 -13.33 3.33 2.63
N PHE A 238 -12.58 3.74 3.66
CA PHE A 238 -12.65 3.07 4.96
C PHE A 238 -14.06 3.13 5.54
N ARG A 239 -14.70 4.31 5.57
CA ARG A 239 -16.09 4.48 6.01
C ARG A 239 -17.09 3.66 5.19
N LEU A 240 -16.86 3.52 3.89
CA LEU A 240 -17.69 2.70 3.00
C LEU A 240 -17.57 1.22 3.40
N PHE A 241 -16.35 0.70 3.52
CA PHE A 241 -16.13 -0.70 3.86
C PHE A 241 -16.51 -1.07 5.29
N GLU A 242 -16.52 -0.13 6.23
CA GLU A 242 -17.12 -0.32 7.54
C GLU A 242 -18.63 -0.60 7.49
N ARG A 243 -19.31 -0.14 6.44
CA ARG A 243 -20.75 -0.36 6.22
C ARG A 243 -20.99 -1.61 5.38
N LEU A 244 -20.11 -1.89 4.43
CA LEU A 244 -20.20 -3.06 3.55
C LEU A 244 -19.69 -4.35 4.19
N SER A 245 -18.95 -4.29 5.30
CA SER A 245 -18.32 -5.48 5.91
C SER A 245 -19.30 -6.56 6.35
N ASN A 246 -20.59 -6.23 6.49
CA ASN A 246 -21.64 -7.16 6.90
C ASN A 246 -22.45 -7.74 5.73
N ILE A 247 -22.18 -7.33 4.48
CA ILE A 247 -23.04 -7.61 3.31
C ILE A 247 -22.59 -8.86 2.51
N GLY A 248 -21.51 -9.53 2.95
CA GLY A 248 -20.94 -10.68 2.24
C GLY A 248 -21.28 -12.05 2.85
N THR A 249 -21.24 -13.10 2.03
CA THR A 249 -21.25 -14.48 2.54
C THR A 249 -19.94 -14.83 3.24
N LYS A 250 -19.96 -15.83 4.14
CA LYS A 250 -18.73 -16.34 4.79
C LYS A 250 -17.66 -16.77 3.78
N LYS A 251 -18.07 -17.33 2.63
CA LYS A 251 -17.15 -17.75 1.55
C LYS A 251 -16.49 -16.53 0.88
N THR A 252 -17.27 -15.51 0.52
CA THR A 252 -16.76 -14.27 -0.07
C THR A 252 -15.76 -13.59 0.88
N ALA A 253 -16.10 -13.49 2.17
CA ALA A 253 -15.21 -12.95 3.18
C ALA A 253 -13.90 -13.76 3.28
N ALA A 254 -13.96 -15.09 3.21
CA ALA A 254 -12.75 -15.93 3.25
C ALA A 254 -11.81 -15.64 2.07
N ILE A 255 -12.35 -15.52 0.85
CA ILE A 255 -11.57 -15.20 -0.36
C ILE A 255 -10.91 -13.82 -0.24
N VAL A 256 -11.69 -12.80 0.16
CA VAL A 256 -11.17 -11.44 0.38
C VAL A 256 -10.06 -11.45 1.43
N ASN A 257 -10.27 -12.12 2.56
CA ASN A 257 -9.27 -12.22 3.62
C ASN A 257 -8.00 -12.95 3.16
N TYR A 258 -8.15 -14.00 2.33
CA TYR A 258 -7.02 -14.73 1.77
C TYR A 258 -6.20 -13.83 0.84
N ILE A 259 -6.82 -13.21 -0.17
CA ILE A 259 -6.10 -12.34 -1.12
C ILE A 259 -5.51 -11.12 -0.40
N ALA A 260 -6.24 -10.51 0.53
CA ALA A 260 -5.73 -9.42 1.37
C ALA A 260 -4.48 -9.84 2.19
N SER A 261 -4.38 -11.11 2.59
CA SER A 261 -3.21 -11.64 3.29
C SER A 261 -1.98 -11.82 2.39
N LEU A 262 -2.18 -11.94 1.07
CA LEU A 262 -1.13 -12.09 0.07
C LEU A 262 -0.59 -10.77 -0.48
N THR A 263 -1.11 -9.61 -0.04
CA THR A 263 -0.79 -8.29 -0.63
C THR A 263 0.72 -8.05 -0.79
N LEU A 264 1.52 -8.39 0.22
CA LEU A 264 2.97 -8.21 0.19
C LEU A 264 3.63 -9.20 -0.78
N ASP A 265 3.21 -10.46 -0.74
CA ASP A 265 3.76 -11.51 -1.60
C ASP A 265 3.46 -11.22 -3.07
N ILE A 266 2.25 -10.73 -3.38
CA ILE A 266 1.87 -10.25 -4.73
C ILE A 266 2.81 -9.13 -5.18
N TYR A 267 3.05 -8.13 -4.32
CA TYR A 267 3.94 -7.02 -4.64
C TYR A 267 5.38 -7.47 -4.96
N ILE A 268 5.88 -8.48 -4.23
CA ILE A 268 7.23 -9.02 -4.43
C ILE A 268 7.35 -9.76 -5.77
N VAL A 269 6.38 -10.62 -6.10
CA VAL A 269 6.49 -11.50 -7.27
C VAL A 269 6.05 -10.85 -8.59
N GLN A 270 5.20 -9.81 -8.53
CA GLN A 270 4.48 -9.33 -9.71
C GLN A 270 5.39 -8.87 -10.86
N PHE A 271 6.47 -8.14 -10.59
CA PHE A 271 7.28 -7.53 -11.65
C PHE A 271 7.99 -8.58 -12.50
N VAL A 272 8.55 -9.60 -11.86
CA VAL A 272 9.24 -10.71 -12.56
C VAL A 272 8.24 -11.53 -13.38
N ILE A 273 7.07 -11.82 -12.80
CA ILE A 273 6.04 -12.61 -13.49
C ILE A 273 5.47 -11.81 -14.67
N MET A 274 5.09 -10.55 -14.47
CA MET A 274 4.62 -9.68 -15.56
C MET A 274 5.65 -9.61 -16.68
N GLY A 275 6.93 -9.39 -16.35
CA GLY A 275 8.03 -9.36 -17.32
C GLY A 275 8.24 -10.69 -18.06
N TYR A 276 7.92 -11.83 -17.46
CA TYR A 276 7.90 -13.11 -18.18
C TYR A 276 6.72 -13.20 -19.16
N PHE A 277 5.53 -12.76 -18.73
CA PHE A 277 4.30 -12.91 -19.49
C PHE A 277 4.15 -11.93 -20.66
N THR A 278 5.00 -10.91 -20.79
CA THR A 278 5.04 -10.00 -21.96
C THR A 278 5.35 -10.72 -23.27
N ARG A 279 5.87 -11.95 -23.21
CA ARG A 279 6.10 -12.83 -24.37
C ARG A 279 4.80 -13.35 -25.00
N TYR A 280 3.70 -13.35 -24.25
CA TYR A 280 2.41 -13.84 -24.71
C TYR A 280 1.49 -12.67 -25.04
N THR A 281 0.73 -12.80 -26.11
CA THR A 281 -0.24 -11.78 -26.53
C THR A 281 -1.46 -11.75 -25.61
N PHE A 282 -2.13 -10.60 -25.58
CA PHE A 282 -3.45 -10.49 -24.97
C PHE A 282 -4.44 -11.43 -25.68
N PRO A 283 -5.32 -12.16 -24.96
CA PRO A 283 -5.60 -12.07 -23.52
C PRO A 283 -4.77 -13.01 -22.65
N PHE A 284 -3.99 -13.91 -23.24
CA PHE A 284 -3.26 -14.96 -22.51
C PHE A 284 -2.14 -14.40 -21.62
N GLY A 285 -1.36 -13.44 -22.11
CA GLY A 285 -0.35 -12.75 -21.29
C GLY A 285 -0.97 -12.10 -20.05
N TYR A 286 -2.08 -11.41 -20.24
CA TYR A 286 -2.81 -10.72 -19.19
C TYR A 286 -3.38 -11.68 -18.12
N PHE A 287 -4.29 -12.58 -18.50
CA PHE A 287 -4.92 -13.49 -17.52
C PHE A 287 -3.94 -14.51 -16.97
N GLY A 288 -2.99 -14.96 -17.80
CA GLY A 288 -1.90 -15.84 -17.38
C GLY A 288 -1.04 -15.20 -16.29
N SER A 289 -0.68 -13.92 -16.44
CA SER A 289 0.08 -13.20 -15.42
C SER A 289 -0.67 -13.11 -14.09
N ILE A 290 -1.97 -12.79 -14.10
CA ILE A 290 -2.78 -12.68 -12.88
C ILE A 290 -2.84 -14.02 -12.15
N ALA A 291 -3.12 -15.11 -12.88
CA ALA A 291 -3.17 -16.45 -12.31
C ALA A 291 -1.81 -16.87 -11.73
N ALA A 292 -0.72 -16.63 -12.46
CA ALA A 292 0.63 -16.94 -12.02
C ALA A 292 1.06 -16.11 -10.79
N ILE A 293 0.71 -14.82 -10.74
CA ILE A 293 0.98 -13.94 -9.59
C ILE A 293 0.28 -14.46 -8.34
N LEU A 294 -1.01 -14.79 -8.43
CA LEU A 294 -1.77 -15.31 -7.29
C LEU A 294 -1.24 -16.66 -6.81
N LEU A 295 -0.87 -17.55 -7.74
CA LEU A 295 -0.28 -18.84 -7.42
C LEU A 295 1.08 -18.68 -6.73
N ALA A 296 1.99 -17.92 -7.34
CA ALA A 296 3.33 -17.68 -6.80
C ALA A 296 3.28 -16.98 -5.45
N ALA A 297 2.42 -15.97 -5.29
CA ALA A 297 2.22 -15.29 -4.02
C ALA A 297 1.66 -16.23 -2.95
N GLY A 298 0.72 -17.12 -3.31
CA GLY A 298 0.16 -18.13 -2.40
C GLY A 298 1.21 -19.13 -1.91
N ILE A 299 2.04 -19.65 -2.83
CA ILE A 299 3.15 -20.55 -2.50
C ILE A 299 4.17 -19.83 -1.61
N LEU A 300 4.57 -18.62 -2.00
CA LEU A 300 5.54 -17.81 -1.25
C LEU A 300 5.05 -17.54 0.17
N ASN A 301 3.78 -17.13 0.32
CA ASN A 301 3.17 -16.88 1.61
C ASN A 301 3.11 -18.13 2.50
N TYR A 302 2.86 -19.29 1.91
CA TYR A 302 2.83 -20.55 2.63
C TYR A 302 4.22 -20.90 3.17
N ILE A 303 5.26 -20.87 2.32
CA ILE A 303 6.64 -21.19 2.71
C ILE A 303 7.17 -20.15 3.72
N SER A 304 6.91 -18.87 3.48
CA SER A 304 7.43 -17.79 4.31
C SER A 304 6.87 -17.81 5.73
N LYS A 305 5.67 -18.35 5.97
CA LYS A 305 5.11 -18.55 7.31
C LYS A 305 5.97 -19.48 8.16
N TYR A 306 6.50 -20.56 7.58
CA TYR A 306 7.39 -21.48 8.29
C TYR A 306 8.70 -20.80 8.64
N ALA A 307 9.32 -20.11 7.68
CA ALA A 307 10.54 -19.35 7.89
C ALA A 307 10.35 -18.24 8.95
N THR A 308 9.22 -17.54 8.92
CA THR A 308 8.86 -16.51 9.90
C THR A 308 8.74 -17.08 11.31
N SER A 309 8.07 -18.23 11.47
CA SER A 309 7.93 -18.92 12.75
C SER A 309 9.29 -19.30 13.34
N PHE A 310 10.15 -19.89 12.51
CA PHE A 310 11.51 -20.26 12.88
C PHE A 310 12.33 -19.04 13.33
N LEU A 311 12.38 -17.98 12.51
CA LEU A 311 13.11 -16.75 12.84
C LEU A 311 12.62 -16.11 14.13
N ARG A 312 11.30 -16.08 14.33
CA ARG A 312 10.70 -15.48 15.54
C ARG A 312 11.07 -16.26 16.79
N ASN A 313 11.09 -17.59 16.74
CA ASN A 313 11.48 -18.45 17.86
C ASN A 313 12.97 -18.30 18.20
N SER A 314 13.82 -18.14 17.19
CA SER A 314 15.26 -17.90 17.38
C SER A 314 15.52 -16.52 17.97
N LEU A 315 14.86 -15.48 17.44
CA LEU A 315 15.03 -14.11 17.92
C LEU A 315 14.43 -13.89 19.31
N SER A 316 13.33 -14.56 19.67
CA SER A 316 12.79 -14.48 21.03
C SER A 316 13.72 -15.06 22.09
N LYS A 317 14.63 -15.97 21.73
CA LYS A 317 15.65 -16.51 22.65
C LYS A 317 16.85 -15.57 22.83
N LEU A 318 17.04 -14.61 21.92
CA LEU A 318 18.15 -13.64 21.92
C LEU A 318 17.80 -12.31 22.59
N ILE A 319 16.52 -12.06 22.86
CA ILE A 319 15.98 -10.77 23.36
C ILE A 319 15.49 -10.91 24.83
N ILE A 320 15.75 -12.05 25.47
CA ILE A 320 15.62 -12.28 26.92
C ILE A 320 17.01 -12.10 27.53
#